data_AF-A0AAD0T7E9-F1
#
_entry.id   AF-A0AAD0T7E9-F1
#
_cell.length_a   1.000
_cell.length_b   1.000
_cell.length_c   1.000
_cell.angle_alpha   90.00
_cell.angle_beta   90.00
_cell.angle_gamma   90.00
#
_symmetry.space_group_name_H-M   'P 1'
#
loop_
_entity.id
_entity.type
_entity.pdbx_description
1 polymer ?
#
loop_
_entity_poly.entity_id
_entity_poly.type
_entity_poly.pdbx_seq_one_letter_code
_entity_poly.pdbx_strand_id
1 'polypeptide(L)'
;MQVYNKSKKLYKDFLGDGIFIPFKLDGQLDDDAISEHLPLMKKKREWIANIKKRLSKMRSFRKVLARNREIKSQFEKAMQHNYHYRYAKTLDEKSTLAIKSKVEIKKFLKDFERYLGSLYFFQSFKFPVDHLHLRSEYDKYKDIETPEGKAKSNSTYLLRKIVEDGSVDSKRGRSDLSLRSLIDSVYLRIIGFDEPFLTEDLRYDISDLIDRLDRVLRRGHKKTYKRIKYWEKKIIERENYYVDLLKKSKTKSDILKKIFEDKSKARYALSHYVYDKSALVYKFWKKQKEIYRKLYALETILIHEVGRLDDSYGSERRDVAKVVINRVDNPEYNTIEPNEPFFDALIENGVSKTKQYPWLNVLFKRGQFSFTYFFIPASKGIFCPDQSRSARKLRAKNLKMVLEELRRPDEDFKATRYFSRASMLGRIDMSSLWDEYESMPERTGPLIHDTKRLNTLLKRKNLDFLYEFKDVEGDSYDVYKYKNKVYVHSVKQDKFYKYRNPHYFKYFVKKSDY
;
A
#
# COMPACT_ATOMS: atom_id res chain seq x y z
N MET A 1 -20.53 -2.50 23.29
CA MET A 1 -20.92 -1.25 22.57
C MET A 1 -20.20 -0.02 23.11
N GLN A 2 -20.09 0.16 24.43
CA GLN A 2 -19.43 1.31 25.06
C GLN A 2 -17.94 1.48 24.67
N VAL A 3 -17.16 0.39 24.69
CA VAL A 3 -15.73 0.39 24.28
C VAL A 3 -15.53 0.88 22.85
N TYR A 4 -16.42 0.45 21.94
CA TYR A 4 -16.40 0.85 20.53
C TYR A 4 -16.73 2.33 20.36
N ASN A 5 -17.79 2.81 21.00
CA ASN A 5 -18.22 4.21 20.91
C ASN A 5 -17.15 5.15 21.49
N LYS A 6 -16.51 4.79 22.61
CA LYS A 6 -15.42 5.56 23.21
C LYS A 6 -14.19 5.61 22.29
N SER A 7 -13.76 4.46 21.74
CA SER A 7 -12.66 4.42 20.76
C SER A 7 -12.95 5.31 19.54
N LYS A 8 -14.17 5.25 18.99
CA LYS A 8 -14.58 6.05 17.83
C LYS A 8 -14.59 7.56 18.14
N LYS A 9 -15.03 7.95 19.33
CA LYS A 9 -15.01 9.35 19.78
C LYS A 9 -13.57 9.87 19.88
N LEU A 10 -12.71 9.16 20.62
CA LEU A 10 -11.29 9.51 20.76
C LEU A 10 -10.57 9.59 19.42
N TYR A 11 -10.88 8.68 18.50
CA TYR A 11 -10.32 8.70 17.15
C TYR A 11 -10.75 9.94 16.35
N LYS A 12 -12.02 10.34 16.46
CA LYS A 12 -12.53 11.57 15.83
C LYS A 12 -11.85 12.81 16.40
N ASP A 13 -11.68 12.87 17.72
CA ASP A 13 -11.04 13.99 18.41
C ASP A 13 -9.55 14.09 18.02
N PHE A 14 -8.85 12.94 17.91
CA PHE A 14 -7.47 12.87 17.41
C PHE A 14 -7.34 13.36 15.96
N LEU A 15 -8.25 12.97 15.06
CA LEU A 15 -8.20 13.39 13.67
C LEU A 15 -8.49 14.89 13.50
N GLY A 16 -9.34 15.46 14.36
CA GLY A 16 -9.77 16.86 14.27
C GLY A 16 -10.38 17.19 12.90
N ASP A 17 -9.95 18.31 12.32
CA ASP A 17 -10.32 18.77 10.98
C ASP A 17 -9.51 18.11 9.85
N GLY A 18 -8.54 17.24 10.20
CA GLY A 18 -7.63 16.59 9.26
C GLY A 18 -6.54 17.50 8.70
N ILE A 19 -6.37 18.72 9.23
CA ILE A 19 -5.31 19.64 8.83
C ILE A 19 -4.08 19.42 9.72
N PHE A 20 -2.92 19.24 9.07
CA PHE A 20 -1.65 19.15 9.76
C PHE A 20 -1.23 20.53 10.26
N ILE A 21 -0.78 20.62 11.51
CA ILE A 21 -0.20 21.84 12.08
C ILE A 21 1.19 21.45 12.54
N PRO A 22 2.26 22.02 11.96
CA PRO A 22 3.61 21.69 12.34
C PRO A 22 3.96 22.41 13.65
N PHE A 23 4.19 21.64 14.70
CA PHE A 23 4.62 22.17 15.99
C PHE A 23 6.07 21.77 16.26
N LYS A 24 6.83 22.67 16.88
CA LYS A 24 8.16 22.42 17.45
C LYS A 24 8.04 21.58 18.72
N LEU A 25 9.16 21.13 19.27
CA LEU A 25 9.19 20.27 20.47
C LEU A 25 8.62 20.97 21.71
N ASP A 26 8.80 22.28 21.80
CA ASP A 26 8.27 23.13 22.88
C ASP A 26 6.78 23.49 22.71
N GLY A 27 6.12 22.98 21.67
CA GLY A 27 4.73 23.26 21.35
C GLY A 27 4.49 24.58 20.63
N GLN A 28 5.53 25.35 20.32
CA GLN A 28 5.40 26.53 19.46
C GLN A 28 5.10 26.12 18.03
N LEU A 29 4.48 27.04 17.28
CA LEU A 29 4.22 26.82 15.86
C LEU A 29 5.55 26.83 15.10
N ASP A 30 5.72 25.88 14.19
CA ASP A 30 6.84 25.84 13.26
C ASP A 30 6.54 26.77 12.08
N ASP A 31 6.64 28.08 12.35
CA ASP A 31 6.33 29.16 11.40
C ASP A 31 7.24 29.10 10.17
N ASP A 32 8.48 28.62 10.34
CA ASP A 32 9.47 28.48 9.29
C ASP A 32 9.01 27.44 8.27
N ALA A 33 8.60 26.24 8.73
CA ALA A 33 8.06 25.20 7.86
C ALA A 33 6.82 25.68 7.08
N ILE A 34 5.92 26.44 7.73
CA ILE A 34 4.73 26.97 7.03
C ILE A 34 5.14 28.03 6.01
N SER A 35 6.01 28.95 6.38
CA SER A 35 6.44 30.07 5.54
C SER A 35 7.21 29.59 4.30
N GLU A 36 8.06 28.59 4.46
CA GLU A 36 8.79 27.91 3.38
C GLU A 36 7.82 27.38 2.31
N HIS A 37 6.74 26.72 2.72
CA HIS A 37 5.82 26.03 1.82
C HIS A 37 4.60 26.85 1.38
N LEU A 38 4.33 28.00 1.99
CA LEU A 38 3.20 28.85 1.62
C LEU A 38 3.23 29.33 0.15
N PRO A 39 4.39 29.74 -0.43
CA PRO A 39 4.48 30.02 -1.86
C PRO A 39 4.10 28.82 -2.74
N LEU A 40 4.42 27.60 -2.28
CA LEU A 40 4.07 26.37 -2.99
C LEU A 40 2.57 26.10 -2.95
N MET A 41 1.90 26.38 -1.83
CA MET A 41 0.43 26.31 -1.73
C MET A 41 -0.27 27.28 -2.69
N LYS A 42 0.24 28.51 -2.81
CA LYS A 42 -0.26 29.51 -3.77
C LYS A 42 -0.12 29.02 -5.21
N LYS A 43 1.06 28.52 -5.59
CA LYS A 43 1.31 27.91 -6.90
C LYS A 43 0.36 26.74 -7.18
N LYS A 44 0.08 25.91 -6.17
CA LYS A 44 -0.90 24.81 -6.29
C LYS A 44 -2.31 25.32 -6.54
N ARG A 45 -2.77 26.35 -5.82
CA ARG A 45 -4.07 26.98 -6.05
C ARG A 45 -4.20 27.46 -7.48
N GLU A 46 -3.22 28.21 -7.97
CA GLU A 46 -3.17 28.73 -9.34
C GLU A 46 -3.18 27.60 -10.38
N TRP A 47 -2.40 26.55 -10.14
CA TRP A 47 -2.38 25.37 -10.99
C TRP A 47 -3.75 24.67 -11.06
N ILE A 48 -4.44 24.47 -9.93
CA ILE A 48 -5.80 23.89 -9.93
C ILE A 48 -6.79 24.81 -10.64
N ALA A 49 -6.71 26.13 -10.43
CA ALA A 49 -7.55 27.10 -11.11
C ALA A 49 -7.35 27.04 -12.64
N ASN A 50 -6.11 26.88 -13.09
CA ASN A 50 -5.79 26.68 -14.51
C ASN A 50 -6.34 25.35 -15.05
N ILE A 51 -6.21 24.24 -14.30
CA ILE A 51 -6.83 22.96 -14.68
C ILE A 51 -8.33 23.12 -14.84
N LYS A 52 -9.01 23.77 -13.87
CA LYS A 52 -10.44 24.04 -13.93
C LYS A 52 -10.81 24.84 -15.18
N LYS A 53 -10.05 25.91 -15.49
CA LYS A 53 -10.25 26.75 -16.69
C LYS A 53 -10.02 25.99 -17.99
N ARG A 54 -9.01 25.12 -18.07
CA ARG A 54 -8.76 24.28 -19.25
C ARG A 54 -9.84 23.22 -19.41
N LEU A 55 -10.25 22.60 -18.30
CA LEU A 55 -11.25 21.56 -18.30
C LEU A 55 -12.65 22.10 -18.62
N SER A 56 -13.00 23.33 -18.23
CA SER A 56 -14.30 23.93 -18.58
C SER A 56 -14.49 24.13 -20.09
N LYS A 57 -13.39 24.31 -20.85
CA LYS A 57 -13.41 24.40 -22.31
C LYS A 57 -13.61 23.04 -23.00
N MET A 58 -13.42 21.94 -22.27
CA MET A 58 -13.58 20.59 -22.82
C MET A 58 -15.03 20.14 -22.69
N ARG A 59 -15.68 19.80 -23.82
CA ARG A 59 -17.09 19.35 -23.82
C ARG A 59 -17.27 17.93 -23.25
N SER A 60 -16.36 17.01 -23.58
CA SER A 60 -16.45 15.61 -23.15
C SER A 60 -15.11 14.90 -23.16
N PHE A 61 -15.05 13.73 -22.52
CA PHE A 61 -13.90 12.84 -22.54
C PHE A 61 -13.93 11.81 -23.68
N ARG A 62 -14.82 11.94 -24.67
CA ARG A 62 -14.96 10.94 -25.76
C ARG A 62 -13.65 10.71 -26.51
N LYS A 63 -12.95 11.78 -26.91
CA LYS A 63 -11.65 11.70 -27.58
C LYS A 63 -10.56 11.11 -26.67
N VAL A 64 -10.53 11.53 -25.41
CA VAL A 64 -9.56 11.02 -24.41
C VAL A 64 -9.76 9.53 -24.13
N LEU A 65 -11.02 9.08 -24.08
CA LEU A 65 -11.38 7.68 -23.89
C LEU A 65 -11.03 6.82 -25.13
N ALA A 66 -11.30 7.32 -26.34
CA ALA A 66 -10.88 6.65 -27.57
C ALA A 66 -9.35 6.47 -27.60
N ARG A 67 -8.62 7.53 -27.22
CA ARG A 67 -7.16 7.47 -27.11
C ARG A 67 -6.68 6.45 -26.06
N ASN A 68 -7.33 6.36 -24.89
CA ASN A 68 -6.99 5.33 -23.90
C ASN A 68 -7.11 3.91 -24.46
N ARG A 69 -8.12 3.66 -25.31
CA ARG A 69 -8.35 2.35 -25.94
C ARG A 69 -7.31 2.04 -27.01
N GLU A 70 -6.87 3.05 -27.73
CA GLU A 70 -5.75 2.93 -28.68
C GLU A 70 -4.45 2.57 -27.93
N ILE A 71 -4.12 3.30 -26.86
CA ILE A 71 -2.99 2.98 -25.97
C ILE A 71 -3.08 1.55 -25.44
N LYS A 72 -4.27 1.09 -25.05
CA LYS A 72 -4.50 -0.30 -24.63
C LYS A 72 -4.14 -1.30 -25.73
N SER A 73 -4.60 -1.06 -26.96
CA SER A 73 -4.29 -1.92 -28.11
C SER A 73 -2.78 -1.93 -28.43
N GLN A 74 -2.12 -0.78 -28.37
CA GLN A 74 -0.66 -0.69 -28.54
C GLN A 74 0.09 -1.46 -27.45
N PHE A 75 -0.35 -1.34 -26.19
CA PHE A 75 0.21 -2.10 -25.07
C PHE A 75 0.05 -3.61 -25.29
N GLU A 76 -1.16 -4.07 -25.61
CA GLU A 76 -1.44 -5.49 -25.87
C GLU A 76 -0.59 -6.03 -27.02
N LYS A 77 -0.43 -5.24 -28.09
CA LYS A 77 0.45 -5.60 -29.21
C LYS A 77 1.92 -5.69 -28.80
N ALA A 78 2.43 -4.72 -28.05
CA ALA A 78 3.81 -4.76 -27.55
C ALA A 78 4.08 -5.99 -26.66
N MET A 79 3.09 -6.41 -25.87
CA MET A 79 3.22 -7.59 -25.00
C MET A 79 3.21 -8.93 -25.75
N GLN A 80 2.78 -8.97 -27.01
CA GLN A 80 2.83 -10.21 -27.82
C GLN A 80 4.27 -10.70 -28.04
N HIS A 81 5.26 -9.80 -28.06
CA HIS A 81 6.66 -10.17 -28.19
C HIS A 81 7.16 -11.04 -27.04
N ASN A 82 6.61 -10.90 -25.83
CA ASN A 82 6.97 -11.73 -24.68
C ASN A 82 6.73 -13.22 -24.97
N TYR A 83 5.58 -13.54 -25.58
CA TYR A 83 5.24 -14.92 -25.97
C TYR A 83 6.20 -15.44 -27.03
N HIS A 84 6.44 -14.65 -28.09
CA HIS A 84 7.33 -15.07 -29.16
C HIS A 84 8.77 -15.28 -28.67
N TYR A 85 9.27 -14.39 -27.80
CA TYR A 85 10.60 -14.50 -27.22
C TYR A 85 10.73 -15.73 -26.31
N ARG A 86 9.72 -15.99 -25.47
CA ARG A 86 9.67 -17.13 -24.56
C ARG A 86 9.82 -18.47 -25.28
N TYR A 87 9.20 -18.61 -26.44
CA TYR A 87 9.14 -19.87 -27.21
C TYR A 87 10.06 -19.92 -28.44
N ALA A 88 10.89 -18.90 -28.65
CA ALA A 88 11.93 -18.93 -29.67
C ALA A 88 12.99 -20.00 -29.35
N LYS A 89 13.42 -20.74 -30.38
CA LYS A 89 14.28 -21.94 -30.21
C LYS A 89 15.76 -21.59 -30.27
N THR A 90 16.12 -20.57 -31.03
CA THR A 90 17.52 -20.18 -31.26
C THR A 90 17.85 -18.86 -30.60
N LEU A 91 19.14 -18.66 -30.29
CA LEU A 91 19.63 -17.38 -29.78
C LEU A 91 19.45 -16.24 -30.79
N ASP A 92 19.60 -16.53 -32.09
CA ASP A 92 19.41 -15.54 -33.16
C ASP A 92 17.95 -15.08 -33.26
N GLU A 93 16.99 -16.01 -33.15
CA GLU A 93 15.56 -15.68 -33.09
C GLU A 93 15.25 -14.83 -31.87
N LYS A 94 15.77 -15.22 -30.69
CA LYS A 94 15.61 -14.45 -29.44
C LYS A 94 16.16 -13.04 -29.57
N SER A 95 17.35 -12.90 -30.15
CA SER A 95 18.01 -11.60 -30.33
C SER A 95 17.22 -10.71 -31.29
N THR A 96 16.75 -11.28 -32.40
CA THR A 96 15.88 -10.58 -33.37
C THR A 96 14.57 -10.13 -32.73
N LEU A 97 13.94 -10.98 -31.91
CA LEU A 97 12.71 -10.65 -31.19
C LEU A 97 12.93 -9.59 -30.12
N ALA A 98 14.05 -9.64 -29.38
CA ALA A 98 14.41 -8.62 -28.40
C ALA A 98 14.57 -7.24 -29.07
N ILE A 99 15.22 -7.17 -30.23
CA ILE A 99 15.36 -5.92 -31.00
C ILE A 99 14.00 -5.40 -31.45
N LYS A 100 13.15 -6.26 -32.04
CA LYS A 100 11.79 -5.89 -32.46
C LYS A 100 10.94 -5.41 -31.28
N SER A 101 11.00 -6.12 -30.17
CA SER A 101 10.29 -5.79 -28.93
C SER A 101 10.74 -4.45 -28.39
N LYS A 102 12.06 -4.19 -28.32
CA LYS A 102 12.62 -2.90 -27.88
C LYS A 102 12.10 -1.74 -28.72
N VAL A 103 12.06 -1.88 -30.05
CA VAL A 103 11.52 -0.85 -30.95
C VAL A 103 10.03 -0.59 -30.68
N GLU A 104 9.23 -1.66 -30.54
CA GLU A 104 7.79 -1.52 -30.32
C GLU A 104 7.45 -0.98 -28.92
N ILE A 105 8.14 -1.44 -27.87
CA ILE A 105 8.02 -0.91 -26.51
C ILE A 105 8.42 0.55 -26.49
N LYS A 106 9.55 0.94 -27.07
CA LYS A 106 10.00 2.34 -27.10
C LYS A 106 8.97 3.24 -27.80
N LYS A 107 8.38 2.77 -28.90
CA LYS A 107 7.29 3.48 -29.60
C LYS A 107 6.06 3.61 -28.70
N PHE A 108 5.61 2.52 -28.10
CA PHE A 108 4.47 2.49 -27.18
C PHE A 108 4.68 3.43 -25.98
N LEU A 109 5.82 3.32 -25.29
CA LEU A 109 6.12 4.11 -24.09
C LEU A 109 6.18 5.60 -24.41
N LYS A 110 6.80 5.99 -25.53
CA LYS A 110 6.80 7.40 -25.97
C LYS A 110 5.39 7.92 -26.23
N ASP A 111 4.53 7.10 -26.81
CA ASP A 111 3.14 7.47 -27.08
C ASP A 111 2.29 7.53 -25.81
N PHE A 112 2.55 6.61 -24.89
CA PHE A 112 1.93 6.54 -23.58
C PHE A 112 2.34 7.71 -22.67
N GLU A 113 3.62 8.08 -22.66
CA GLU A 113 4.15 9.25 -21.97
C GLU A 113 3.41 10.52 -22.42
N ARG A 114 3.31 10.76 -23.73
CA ARG A 114 2.53 11.89 -24.29
C ARG A 114 1.06 11.82 -23.88
N TYR A 115 0.47 10.63 -23.87
CA TYR A 115 -0.90 10.45 -23.43
C TYR A 115 -1.08 10.82 -21.95
N LEU A 116 -0.22 10.33 -21.05
CA LEU A 116 -0.23 10.71 -19.64
C LEU A 116 0.01 12.22 -19.45
N GLY A 117 0.90 12.81 -20.27
CA GLY A 117 1.12 14.26 -20.38
C GLY A 117 -0.15 15.04 -20.75
N SER A 118 -0.98 14.48 -21.63
CA SER A 118 -2.26 15.10 -22.04
C SER A 118 -3.34 15.04 -20.96
N LEU A 119 -3.22 14.14 -19.99
CA LEU A 119 -4.15 13.95 -18.88
C LEU A 119 -3.89 14.93 -17.71
N TYR A 120 -3.64 16.21 -18.03
CA TYR A 120 -3.31 17.26 -17.06
C TYR A 120 -4.29 17.38 -15.87
N PHE A 121 -5.54 16.94 -16.04
CA PHE A 121 -6.56 16.95 -14.99
C PHE A 121 -6.47 15.77 -14.01
N PHE A 122 -5.69 14.73 -14.31
CA PHE A 122 -5.35 13.61 -13.41
C PHE A 122 -3.89 13.62 -12.92
N GLN A 123 -3.05 14.54 -13.39
CA GLN A 123 -1.68 14.71 -12.90
C GLN A 123 -1.64 15.27 -11.47
N SER A 124 -0.62 14.90 -10.70
CA SER A 124 -0.35 15.52 -9.40
C SER A 124 0.16 16.97 -9.56
N PHE A 125 0.06 17.76 -8.49
CA PHE A 125 0.74 19.06 -8.49
C PHE A 125 2.25 18.80 -8.43
N LYS A 126 3.04 19.50 -9.27
CA LYS A 126 4.48 19.20 -9.51
C LYS A 126 4.72 17.82 -10.15
N PHE A 127 3.80 17.40 -11.03
CA PHE A 127 3.94 16.17 -11.80
C PHE A 127 5.29 16.05 -12.54
N PRO A 128 5.95 14.89 -12.52
CA PRO A 128 5.63 13.72 -11.67
C PRO A 128 6.13 13.87 -10.22
N VAL A 129 5.38 13.32 -9.26
CA VAL A 129 5.78 13.30 -7.84
C VAL A 129 6.46 11.98 -7.48
N ASP A 130 7.70 12.03 -6.98
CA ASP A 130 8.38 10.85 -6.45
C ASP A 130 7.92 10.53 -5.02
N HIS A 131 6.89 9.69 -4.94
CA HIS A 131 6.31 9.22 -3.69
C HIS A 131 7.26 8.36 -2.84
N LEU A 132 8.19 7.62 -3.47
CA LEU A 132 9.14 6.78 -2.75
C LEU A 132 10.18 7.65 -2.05
N HIS A 133 10.76 8.61 -2.79
CA HIS A 133 11.71 9.56 -2.25
C HIS A 133 11.11 10.36 -1.10
N LEU A 134 9.93 10.97 -1.30
CA LEU A 134 9.27 11.75 -0.24
C LEU A 134 8.95 10.91 1.01
N ARG A 135 8.58 9.64 0.81
CA ARG A 135 8.32 8.74 1.92
C ARG A 135 9.61 8.40 2.68
N SER A 136 10.67 8.07 1.95
CA SER A 136 12.00 7.78 2.51
C SER A 136 12.54 8.96 3.30
N GLU A 137 12.51 10.17 2.74
CA GLU A 137 12.94 11.40 3.44
C GLU A 137 12.16 11.64 4.73
N TYR A 138 10.85 11.43 4.73
CA TYR A 138 10.07 11.58 5.95
C TYR A 138 10.43 10.51 7.00
N ASP A 139 10.58 9.26 6.57
CA ASP A 139 10.88 8.14 7.47
C ASP A 139 12.26 8.29 8.13
N LYS A 140 13.22 9.03 7.54
CA LYS A 140 14.52 9.37 8.15
C LYS A 140 14.41 10.24 9.40
N TYR A 141 13.47 11.18 9.44
CA TYR A 141 13.41 12.21 10.50
C TYR A 141 12.20 12.09 11.44
N LYS A 142 11.17 11.32 11.08
CA LYS A 142 9.88 11.29 11.82
C LYS A 142 9.98 10.89 13.30
N ASP A 143 10.99 10.09 13.65
CA ASP A 143 11.20 9.54 15.00
C ASP A 143 12.40 10.21 15.72
N ILE A 144 13.05 11.21 15.10
CA ILE A 144 14.15 11.96 15.72
C ILE A 144 13.57 13.09 16.59
N GLU A 145 13.83 13.03 17.90
CA GLU A 145 13.35 14.00 18.89
C GLU A 145 14.33 15.15 19.17
N THR A 146 15.03 15.63 18.14
CA THR A 146 15.88 16.83 18.21
C THR A 146 15.19 18.02 17.53
N PRO A 147 15.52 19.27 17.87
CA PRO A 147 14.94 20.44 17.19
C PRO A 147 15.10 20.40 15.67
N GLU A 148 16.28 20.02 15.17
CA GLU A 148 16.56 19.87 13.74
C GLU A 148 15.75 18.72 13.12
N GLY A 149 15.75 17.53 13.74
CA GLY A 149 14.99 16.39 13.27
C GLY A 149 13.50 16.70 13.19
N LYS A 150 12.98 17.40 14.20
CA LYS A 150 11.58 17.83 14.25
C LYS A 150 11.25 18.81 13.12
N ALA A 151 12.07 19.84 12.93
CA ALA A 151 11.89 20.82 11.86
C ALA A 151 11.90 20.16 10.47
N LYS A 152 12.88 19.29 10.19
CA LYS A 152 12.93 18.52 8.93
C LYS A 152 11.69 17.65 8.76
N SER A 153 11.28 16.90 9.79
CA SER A 153 10.08 16.05 9.73
C SER A 153 8.80 16.85 9.45
N ASN A 154 8.66 18.04 10.05
CA ASN A 154 7.54 18.93 9.87
C ASN A 154 7.50 19.48 8.44
N SER A 155 8.64 19.99 7.94
CA SER A 155 8.76 20.53 6.58
C SER A 155 8.48 19.44 5.53
N THR A 156 9.11 18.27 5.62
CA THR A 156 8.87 17.16 4.68
C THR A 156 7.43 16.66 4.74
N TYR A 157 6.82 16.53 5.93
CA TYR A 157 5.43 16.09 6.03
C TYR A 157 4.45 17.11 5.47
N LEU A 158 4.69 18.41 5.70
CA LEU A 158 3.88 19.48 5.12
C LEU A 158 3.98 19.50 3.60
N LEU A 159 5.20 19.38 3.05
CA LEU A 159 5.43 19.23 1.61
C LEU A 159 4.61 18.07 1.04
N ARG A 160 4.64 16.89 1.68
CA ARG A 160 3.84 15.73 1.28
C ARG A 160 2.34 16.02 1.29
N LYS A 161 1.81 16.76 2.26
CA LYS A 161 0.38 17.19 2.26
C LYS A 161 0.04 18.16 1.12
N ILE A 162 1.03 18.80 0.51
CA ILE A 162 0.86 19.70 -0.63
C ILE A 162 0.96 18.93 -1.94
N VAL A 163 1.96 18.06 -2.12
CA VAL A 163 2.21 17.37 -3.41
C VAL A 163 1.50 16.02 -3.53
N GLU A 164 1.34 15.26 -2.43
CA GLU A 164 0.62 13.97 -2.39
C GLU A 164 -0.89 14.19 -2.13
N ASP A 165 -1.56 14.92 -3.01
CA ASP A 165 -2.96 15.29 -2.86
C ASP A 165 -3.80 14.99 -4.11
N GLY A 166 -5.13 14.92 -3.94
CA GLY A 166 -6.04 14.60 -5.03
C GLY A 166 -7.40 15.28 -4.91
N SER A 167 -8.12 15.31 -6.02
CA SER A 167 -9.47 15.86 -6.08
C SER A 167 -10.44 14.97 -5.31
N VAL A 168 -11.29 15.56 -4.47
CA VAL A 168 -12.20 14.82 -3.59
C VAL A 168 -13.63 14.84 -4.13
N ASP A 169 -14.35 13.71 -4.00
CA ASP A 169 -15.80 13.66 -4.25
C ASP A 169 -16.56 14.34 -3.09
N SER A 170 -17.27 15.43 -3.37
CA SER A 170 -17.99 16.21 -2.36
C SER A 170 -19.05 15.43 -1.59
N LYS A 171 -19.60 14.34 -2.15
CA LYS A 171 -20.63 13.53 -1.48
C LYS A 171 -20.09 12.34 -0.69
N ARG A 172 -18.88 11.86 -1.01
CA ARG A 172 -18.37 10.57 -0.51
C ARG A 172 -16.98 10.63 0.11
N GLY A 173 -16.33 11.80 0.10
CA GLY A 173 -14.98 12.00 0.64
C GLY A 173 -13.87 11.23 -0.09
N ARG A 174 -14.18 10.47 -1.14
CA ARG A 174 -13.21 9.64 -1.86
C ARG A 174 -12.33 10.52 -2.76
N SER A 175 -11.04 10.58 -2.43
CA SER A 175 -10.01 11.22 -3.25
C SER A 175 -9.65 10.38 -4.49
N ASP A 176 -9.13 11.03 -5.54
CA ASP A 176 -8.53 10.37 -6.72
C ASP A 176 -7.01 10.21 -6.57
N LEU A 177 -6.45 10.56 -5.40
CA LEU A 177 -5.03 10.47 -5.06
C LEU A 177 -4.39 9.14 -5.53
N SER A 178 -5.02 7.99 -5.25
CA SER A 178 -4.49 6.68 -5.70
C SER A 178 -4.31 6.54 -7.21
N LEU A 179 -5.13 7.22 -8.03
CA LEU A 179 -4.97 7.24 -9.48
C LEU A 179 -3.81 8.16 -9.87
N ARG A 180 -3.74 9.36 -9.27
CA ARG A 180 -2.69 10.34 -9.57
C ARG A 180 -1.32 9.78 -9.25
N SER A 181 -1.16 9.22 -8.05
CA SER A 181 0.10 8.59 -7.62
C SER A 181 0.50 7.40 -8.49
N LEU A 182 -0.46 6.62 -9.01
CA LEU A 182 -0.13 5.55 -9.95
C LEU A 182 0.35 6.12 -11.30
N ILE A 183 -0.23 7.23 -11.77
CA ILE A 183 0.27 7.94 -12.96
C ILE A 183 1.69 8.45 -12.70
N ASP A 184 1.96 9.06 -11.55
CA ASP A 184 3.30 9.54 -11.17
C ASP A 184 4.33 8.40 -11.21
N SER A 185 4.06 7.30 -10.49
CA SER A 185 4.98 6.17 -10.40
C SER A 185 5.18 5.45 -11.74
N VAL A 186 4.14 5.29 -12.55
CA VAL A 186 4.30 4.72 -13.90
C VAL A 186 5.10 5.67 -14.80
N TYR A 187 4.81 6.98 -14.76
CA TYR A 187 5.49 7.97 -15.59
C TYR A 187 7.00 8.01 -15.28
N LEU A 188 7.39 8.02 -14.01
CA LEU A 188 8.80 7.98 -13.60
C LEU A 188 9.53 6.72 -14.09
N ARG A 189 8.84 5.57 -14.13
CA ARG A 189 9.42 4.28 -14.54
C ARG A 189 9.51 4.08 -16.05
N ILE A 190 8.72 4.82 -16.85
CA ILE A 190 8.76 4.72 -18.32
C ILE A 190 9.73 5.73 -18.95
N ILE A 191 10.03 6.84 -18.26
CA ILE A 191 11.04 7.80 -18.73
C ILE A 191 12.40 7.12 -18.72
N GLY A 192 13.09 7.14 -19.86
CA GLY A 192 14.43 6.55 -19.99
C GLY A 192 14.43 5.02 -20.00
N PHE A 193 13.27 4.36 -20.06
CA PHE A 193 13.19 2.90 -20.19
C PHE A 193 13.76 2.46 -21.54
N ASP A 194 14.76 1.57 -21.54
CA ASP A 194 15.46 1.12 -22.75
C ASP A 194 15.62 -0.41 -22.84
N GLU A 195 14.93 -1.18 -22.01
CA GLU A 195 14.95 -2.64 -22.06
C GLU A 195 14.04 -3.20 -23.16
N PRO A 196 14.33 -4.40 -23.70
CA PRO A 196 13.51 -5.03 -24.74
C PRO A 196 12.16 -5.53 -24.23
N PHE A 197 12.00 -5.74 -22.92
CA PHE A 197 10.76 -6.25 -22.31
C PHE A 197 10.44 -5.50 -21.02
N LEU A 198 9.16 -5.24 -20.76
CA LEU A 198 8.72 -4.67 -19.49
C LEU A 198 8.91 -5.69 -18.36
N THR A 199 9.35 -5.25 -17.19
CA THR A 199 9.26 -6.05 -15.97
C THR A 199 7.81 -6.34 -15.63
N GLU A 200 7.52 -7.47 -14.96
CA GLU A 200 6.15 -7.82 -14.56
C GLU A 200 5.51 -6.70 -13.71
N ASP A 201 6.28 -6.10 -12.80
CA ASP A 201 5.86 -4.96 -12.00
C ASP A 201 5.41 -3.76 -12.85
N LEU A 202 6.13 -3.41 -13.91
CA LEU A 202 5.77 -2.28 -14.78
C LEU A 202 4.60 -2.65 -15.69
N ARG A 203 4.60 -3.86 -16.25
CA ARG A 203 3.50 -4.40 -17.07
C ARG A 203 2.18 -4.39 -16.31
N TYR A 204 2.17 -4.89 -15.08
CA TYR A 204 0.99 -4.93 -14.20
C TYR A 204 0.48 -3.52 -13.86
N ASP A 205 1.38 -2.58 -13.58
CA ASP A 205 1.05 -1.19 -13.26
C ASP A 205 0.45 -0.45 -14.45
N ILE A 206 1.05 -0.59 -15.65
CA ILE A 206 0.54 -0.01 -16.89
C ILE A 206 -0.84 -0.58 -17.23
N SER A 207 -1.01 -1.92 -17.15
CA SER A 207 -2.28 -2.57 -17.46
C SER A 207 -3.41 -2.10 -16.53
N ASP A 208 -3.19 -2.07 -15.21
CA ASP A 208 -4.20 -1.57 -14.27
C ASP A 208 -4.42 -0.06 -14.42
N LEU A 209 -3.39 0.73 -14.72
CA LEU A 209 -3.54 2.16 -14.97
C LEU A 209 -4.44 2.44 -16.17
N ILE A 210 -4.21 1.78 -17.30
CA ILE A 210 -5.05 1.91 -18.51
C ILE A 210 -6.50 1.54 -18.20
N ASP A 211 -6.74 0.45 -17.46
CA ASP A 211 -8.09 0.01 -17.10
C ASP A 211 -8.75 0.97 -16.08
N ARG A 212 -7.99 1.55 -15.15
CA ARG A 212 -8.48 2.59 -14.23
C ARG A 212 -8.85 3.86 -14.96
N LEU A 213 -8.02 4.29 -15.91
CA LEU A 213 -8.28 5.45 -16.76
C LEU A 213 -9.56 5.26 -17.57
N ASP A 214 -9.77 4.10 -18.21
CA ASP A 214 -11.02 3.79 -18.91
C ASP A 214 -12.24 3.93 -17.97
N ARG A 215 -12.19 3.32 -16.78
CA ARG A 215 -13.27 3.40 -15.78
C ARG A 215 -13.57 4.84 -15.34
N VAL A 216 -12.54 5.65 -15.09
CA VAL A 216 -12.72 7.02 -14.61
C VAL A 216 -13.17 7.95 -15.74
N LEU A 217 -12.62 7.79 -16.96
CA LEU A 217 -13.03 8.55 -18.14
C LEU A 217 -14.49 8.26 -18.53
N ARG A 218 -14.96 7.01 -18.40
CA ARG A 218 -16.38 6.64 -18.61
C ARG A 218 -17.34 7.30 -17.62
N ARG A 219 -16.89 7.64 -16.40
CA ARG A 219 -17.73 8.41 -15.45
C ARG A 219 -17.99 9.84 -15.95
N GLY A 220 -17.20 10.30 -16.91
CA GLY A 220 -17.45 11.51 -17.68
C GLY A 220 -16.83 12.78 -17.11
N HIS A 221 -16.76 13.77 -17.99
CA HIS A 221 -16.20 15.09 -17.74
C HIS A 221 -16.87 15.80 -16.58
N LYS A 222 -18.22 15.85 -16.55
CA LYS A 222 -19.01 16.56 -15.52
C LYS A 222 -18.63 16.16 -14.09
N LYS A 223 -18.39 14.87 -13.85
CA LYS A 223 -18.00 14.38 -12.52
C LYS A 223 -16.59 14.84 -12.15
N THR A 224 -15.65 14.74 -13.08
CA THR A 224 -14.26 15.17 -12.87
C THR A 224 -14.19 16.68 -12.65
N TYR A 225 -14.89 17.46 -13.46
CA TYR A 225 -14.98 18.92 -13.31
C TYR A 225 -15.52 19.34 -11.94
N LYS A 226 -16.59 18.68 -11.45
CA LYS A 226 -17.12 18.93 -10.10
C LYS A 226 -16.10 18.65 -8.99
N ARG A 227 -15.32 17.57 -9.12
CA ARG A 227 -14.26 17.24 -8.15
C ARG A 227 -13.16 18.29 -8.15
N ILE A 228 -12.73 18.76 -9.31
CA ILE A 228 -11.70 19.80 -9.42
C ILE A 228 -12.19 21.13 -8.84
N LYS A 229 -13.45 21.53 -9.10
CA LYS A 229 -14.05 22.71 -8.47
C LYS A 229 -14.07 22.60 -6.95
N TYR A 230 -14.42 21.43 -6.40
CA TYR A 230 -14.39 21.21 -4.96
C TYR A 230 -12.97 21.20 -4.39
N TRP A 231 -12.02 20.65 -5.15
CA TRP A 231 -10.61 20.64 -4.79
C TRP A 231 -10.04 22.06 -4.69
N GLU A 232 -10.33 22.91 -5.67
CA GLU A 232 -9.95 24.33 -5.64
C GLU A 232 -10.46 25.02 -4.37
N LYS A 233 -11.75 24.86 -4.04
CA LYS A 233 -12.34 25.40 -2.81
C LYS A 233 -11.56 24.92 -1.58
N LYS A 234 -11.25 23.63 -1.50
CA LYS A 234 -10.51 23.04 -0.37
C LYS A 234 -9.09 23.57 -0.25
N ILE A 235 -8.41 23.82 -1.37
CA ILE A 235 -7.06 24.39 -1.34
C ILE A 235 -7.08 25.86 -0.94
N ILE A 236 -8.07 26.64 -1.36
CA ILE A 236 -8.26 28.02 -0.89
C ILE A 236 -8.48 28.04 0.64
N GLU A 237 -9.40 27.21 1.13
CA GLU A 237 -9.65 27.07 2.58
C GLU A 237 -8.38 26.72 3.35
N ARG A 238 -7.58 25.78 2.82
CA ARG A 238 -6.34 25.32 3.44
C ARG A 238 -5.24 26.39 3.41
N GLU A 239 -5.06 27.10 2.29
CA GLU A 239 -4.11 28.20 2.18
C GLU A 239 -4.46 29.30 3.20
N ASN A 240 -5.71 29.74 3.22
CA ASN A 240 -6.19 30.76 4.16
C ASN A 240 -5.96 30.34 5.61
N TYR A 241 -6.20 29.06 5.93
CA TYR A 241 -5.94 28.51 7.26
C TYR A 241 -4.48 28.67 7.69
N TYR A 242 -3.52 28.35 6.82
CA TYR A 242 -2.09 28.52 7.16
C TYR A 242 -1.66 29.99 7.22
N VAL A 243 -2.21 30.86 6.35
CA VAL A 243 -1.99 32.31 6.45
C VAL A 243 -2.50 32.85 7.79
N ASP A 244 -3.68 32.40 8.22
CA ASP A 244 -4.26 32.80 9.50
C ASP A 244 -3.49 32.24 10.69
N LEU A 245 -2.93 31.02 10.58
CA LEU A 245 -2.04 30.47 11.60
C LEU A 245 -0.78 31.33 11.79
N LEU A 246 -0.10 31.72 10.71
CA LEU A 246 1.08 32.60 10.77
C LEU A 246 0.76 34.00 11.32
N LYS A 247 -0.46 34.51 11.10
CA LYS A 247 -0.90 35.77 11.72
C LYS A 247 -1.16 35.61 13.22
N LYS A 248 -1.77 34.48 13.61
CA LYS A 248 -2.09 34.17 15.00
C LYS A 248 -0.84 33.84 15.81
N SER A 249 0.22 33.27 15.23
CA SER A 249 1.46 33.03 15.96
C SER A 249 2.09 34.31 16.51
N LYS A 250 1.93 35.42 15.78
CA LYS A 250 2.43 36.74 16.19
C LYS A 250 1.59 37.46 17.24
N THR A 251 0.30 37.13 17.36
CA THR A 251 -0.67 37.96 18.11
C THR A 251 -1.51 37.20 19.14
N LYS A 252 -1.55 35.86 19.05
CA LYS A 252 -2.47 34.97 19.76
C LYS A 252 -1.77 33.65 20.14
N SER A 253 -0.57 33.75 20.73
CA SER A 253 0.23 32.59 21.15
C SER A 253 -0.55 31.64 22.07
N ASP A 254 -1.36 32.18 22.99
CA ASP A 254 -2.18 31.37 23.91
C ASP A 254 -3.20 30.47 23.20
N ILE A 255 -3.77 30.93 22.07
CA ILE A 255 -4.71 30.11 21.28
C ILE A 255 -3.97 28.97 20.61
N LEU A 256 -2.75 29.20 20.09
CA LEU A 256 -1.95 28.13 19.48
C LEU A 256 -1.47 27.12 20.52
N LYS A 257 -1.07 27.62 21.70
CA LYS A 257 -0.74 26.76 22.85
C LYS A 257 -1.94 25.90 23.23
N LYS A 258 -3.14 26.47 23.30
CA LYS A 258 -4.38 25.71 23.53
C LYS A 258 -4.65 24.67 22.44
N ILE A 259 -4.47 25.00 21.16
CA ILE A 259 -4.63 24.03 20.05
C ILE A 259 -3.60 22.90 20.17
N PHE A 260 -2.35 23.22 20.48
CA PHE A 260 -1.29 22.24 20.71
C PHE A 260 -1.64 21.32 21.88
N GLU A 261 -2.05 21.90 23.02
CA GLU A 261 -2.48 21.15 24.19
C GLU A 261 -3.68 20.26 23.89
N ASP A 262 -4.70 20.76 23.18
CA ASP A 262 -5.89 19.98 22.81
C ASP A 262 -5.53 18.82 21.88
N LYS A 263 -4.66 19.04 20.89
CA LYS A 263 -4.16 17.98 20.00
C LYS A 263 -3.30 16.96 20.75
N SER A 264 -2.44 17.41 21.65
CA SER A 264 -1.59 16.55 22.48
C SER A 264 -2.45 15.73 23.45
N LYS A 265 -3.43 16.35 24.11
CA LYS A 265 -4.44 15.68 24.95
C LYS A 265 -5.21 14.63 24.16
N ALA A 266 -5.69 14.95 22.95
CA ALA A 266 -6.42 14.01 22.12
C ALA A 266 -5.55 12.83 21.66
N ARG A 267 -4.29 13.09 21.25
CA ARG A 267 -3.31 12.05 20.89
C ARG A 267 -3.01 11.15 22.07
N TYR A 268 -2.69 11.72 23.24
CA TYR A 268 -2.42 10.98 24.46
C TYR A 268 -3.64 10.15 24.86
N ALA A 269 -4.84 10.75 24.90
CA ALA A 269 -6.07 10.06 25.26
C ALA A 269 -6.38 8.87 24.34
N LEU A 270 -6.19 9.01 23.02
CA LEU A 270 -6.34 7.91 22.08
C LEU A 270 -5.25 6.84 22.29
N SER A 271 -3.99 7.26 22.36
CA SER A 271 -2.82 6.38 22.52
C SER A 271 -2.94 5.54 23.80
N HIS A 272 -3.10 6.21 24.95
CA HIS A 272 -3.31 5.58 26.24
C HIS A 272 -4.51 4.63 26.21
N TYR A 273 -5.66 5.07 25.68
CA TYR A 273 -6.85 4.20 25.61
C TYR A 273 -6.64 2.94 24.77
N VAL A 274 -5.98 3.05 23.61
CA VAL A 274 -5.72 1.90 22.74
C VAL A 274 -4.72 0.97 23.39
N TYR A 275 -3.59 1.47 23.91
CA TYR A 275 -2.57 0.63 24.53
C TYR A 275 -3.03 0.00 25.84
N ASP A 276 -3.80 0.71 26.67
CA ASP A 276 -4.46 0.14 27.86
C ASP A 276 -5.37 -1.03 27.48
N LYS A 277 -6.25 -0.84 26.48
CA LYS A 277 -7.15 -1.91 26.04
C LYS A 277 -6.40 -3.09 25.43
N SER A 278 -5.34 -2.82 24.68
CA SER A 278 -4.41 -3.84 24.17
C SER A 278 -3.71 -4.60 25.31
N ALA A 279 -3.28 -3.92 26.37
CA ALA A 279 -2.61 -4.51 27.52
C ALA A 279 -3.56 -5.38 28.34
N LEU A 280 -4.83 -4.98 28.49
CA LEU A 280 -5.87 -5.82 29.09
C LEU A 280 -6.12 -7.11 28.31
N VAL A 281 -6.13 -7.02 26.98
CA VAL A 281 -6.22 -8.18 26.10
C VAL A 281 -5.00 -9.09 26.27
N TYR A 282 -3.80 -8.52 26.28
CA TYR A 282 -2.57 -9.27 26.57
C TYR A 282 -2.67 -9.98 27.93
N LYS A 283 -3.07 -9.27 28.99
CA LYS A 283 -3.24 -9.79 30.36
C LYS A 283 -4.27 -10.92 30.43
N PHE A 284 -5.32 -10.87 29.62
CA PHE A 284 -6.27 -11.97 29.49
C PHE A 284 -5.63 -13.20 28.83
N TRP A 285 -4.99 -13.02 27.68
CA TRP A 285 -4.43 -14.12 26.90
C TRP A 285 -3.19 -14.75 27.54
N LYS A 286 -2.40 -14.00 28.33
CA LYS A 286 -1.23 -14.57 29.03
C LYS A 286 -1.62 -15.71 29.99
N LYS A 287 -2.83 -15.65 30.56
CA LYS A 287 -3.38 -16.67 31.47
C LYS A 287 -3.91 -17.91 30.75
N GLN A 288 -4.02 -17.87 29.43
CA GLN A 288 -4.54 -18.98 28.63
C GLN A 288 -3.42 -19.97 28.29
N LYS A 289 -3.79 -21.23 28.03
CA LYS A 289 -2.88 -22.25 27.52
C LYS A 289 -2.23 -21.79 26.22
N GLU A 290 -1.00 -22.23 25.97
CA GLU A 290 -0.20 -21.75 24.85
C GLU A 290 -0.92 -21.87 23.50
N ILE A 291 -1.56 -23.02 23.22
CA ILE A 291 -2.30 -23.23 21.97
C ILE A 291 -3.33 -22.12 21.71
N TYR A 292 -4.05 -21.67 22.72
CA TYR A 292 -5.03 -20.59 22.56
C TYR A 292 -4.37 -19.25 22.26
N ARG A 293 -3.17 -18.99 22.83
CA ARG A 293 -2.37 -17.82 22.50
C ARG A 293 -1.91 -17.85 21.04
N LYS A 294 -1.45 -19.01 20.54
CA LYS A 294 -1.07 -19.19 19.12
C LYS A 294 -2.25 -18.89 18.20
N LEU A 295 -3.40 -19.51 18.49
CA LEU A 295 -4.63 -19.33 17.70
C LEU A 295 -5.10 -17.88 17.69
N TYR A 296 -5.10 -17.21 18.84
CA TYR A 296 -5.48 -15.81 18.94
C TYR A 296 -4.55 -14.90 18.15
N ALA A 297 -3.22 -15.07 18.30
CA ALA A 297 -2.24 -14.25 17.59
C ALA A 297 -2.37 -14.39 16.07
N LEU A 298 -2.35 -15.62 15.57
CA LEU A 298 -2.43 -15.90 14.15
C LEU A 298 -3.78 -15.45 13.56
N GLU A 299 -4.89 -15.75 14.21
CA GLU A 299 -6.22 -15.35 13.71
C GLU A 299 -6.37 -13.83 13.64
N THR A 300 -5.92 -13.11 14.67
CA THR A 300 -5.97 -11.65 14.73
C THR A 300 -5.14 -11.04 13.60
N ILE A 301 -3.89 -11.50 13.42
CA ILE A 301 -3.01 -11.04 12.35
C ILE A 301 -3.66 -11.27 10.98
N LEU A 302 -4.16 -12.48 10.72
CA LEU A 302 -4.75 -12.83 9.43
C LEU A 302 -6.01 -12.05 9.08
N ILE A 303 -6.86 -11.73 10.08
CA ILE A 303 -8.03 -10.87 9.87
C ILE A 303 -7.62 -9.46 9.44
N HIS A 304 -6.57 -8.91 10.06
CA HIS A 304 -6.21 -7.51 9.89
C HIS A 304 -5.25 -7.24 8.73
N GLU A 305 -4.35 -8.18 8.43
CA GLU A 305 -3.33 -8.02 7.39
C GLU A 305 -3.79 -8.56 6.03
N VAL A 306 -4.47 -9.71 6.01
CA VAL A 306 -4.95 -10.32 4.75
C VAL A 306 -6.42 -10.01 4.49
N GLY A 307 -7.25 -10.06 5.53
CA GLY A 307 -8.67 -9.76 5.44
C GLY A 307 -9.39 -10.61 4.38
N ARG A 308 -10.03 -9.94 3.41
CA ARG A 308 -10.82 -10.59 2.33
C ARG A 308 -10.08 -10.72 1.00
N LEU A 309 -8.80 -10.32 0.93
CA LEU A 309 -8.04 -10.28 -0.33
C LEU A 309 -7.76 -11.67 -0.90
N ASP A 310 -7.56 -12.64 -0.01
CA ASP A 310 -7.15 -13.99 -0.37
C ASP A 310 -8.34 -14.91 -0.69
N ASP A 311 -8.11 -15.85 -1.59
CA ASP A 311 -9.13 -16.64 -2.28
C ASP A 311 -9.75 -17.75 -1.40
N SER A 312 -10.54 -18.64 -2.02
CA SER A 312 -11.16 -19.76 -1.31
C SER A 312 -10.16 -20.74 -0.71
N TYR A 313 -8.96 -20.88 -1.28
CA TYR A 313 -7.94 -21.84 -0.87
C TYR A 313 -7.12 -21.35 0.33
N GLY A 314 -6.97 -20.04 0.49
CA GLY A 314 -6.31 -19.50 1.68
C GLY A 314 -4.80 -19.38 1.56
N SER A 315 -4.22 -19.42 0.35
CA SER A 315 -2.77 -19.55 0.14
C SER A 315 -1.99 -18.38 0.74
N GLU A 316 -2.44 -17.14 0.53
CA GLU A 316 -1.75 -15.97 1.11
C GLU A 316 -1.87 -15.95 2.64
N ARG A 317 -3.01 -16.42 3.18
CA ARG A 317 -3.18 -16.54 4.64
C ARG A 317 -2.27 -17.61 5.23
N ARG A 318 -2.08 -18.75 4.55
CA ARG A 318 -1.15 -19.79 5.00
C ARG A 318 0.26 -19.24 5.09
N ASP A 319 0.72 -18.54 4.06
CA ASP A 319 2.08 -18.01 4.07
C ASP A 319 2.28 -16.85 5.04
N VAL A 320 1.30 -15.96 5.20
CA VAL A 320 1.37 -14.96 6.27
C VAL A 320 1.40 -15.63 7.65
N ALA A 321 0.64 -16.71 7.85
CA ALA A 321 0.71 -17.49 9.09
C ALA A 321 2.11 -18.10 9.30
N LYS A 322 2.73 -18.65 8.26
CA LYS A 322 4.11 -19.16 8.30
C LYS A 322 5.12 -18.08 8.63
N VAL A 323 5.01 -16.88 8.04
CA VAL A 323 5.84 -15.72 8.42
C VAL A 323 5.72 -15.44 9.93
N VAL A 324 4.51 -15.44 10.47
CA VAL A 324 4.29 -15.21 11.90
C VAL A 324 4.91 -16.32 12.73
N ILE A 325 4.74 -17.59 12.34
CA ILE A 325 5.35 -18.75 13.00
C ILE A 325 6.88 -18.58 13.05
N ASN A 326 7.52 -18.24 11.93
CA ASN A 326 8.98 -18.03 11.83
C ASN A 326 9.49 -16.87 12.71
N ARG A 327 8.64 -15.88 12.99
CA ARG A 327 8.98 -14.74 13.86
C ARG A 327 8.96 -15.08 15.35
N VAL A 328 8.25 -16.13 15.76
CA VAL A 328 8.05 -16.45 17.18
C VAL A 328 9.35 -16.80 17.87
N ASP A 329 10.31 -17.41 17.18
CA ASP A 329 11.59 -17.82 17.75
C ASP A 329 12.71 -16.81 17.50
N ASN A 330 12.41 -15.67 16.87
CA ASN A 330 13.38 -14.63 16.57
C ASN A 330 13.21 -13.42 17.53
N PRO A 331 14.23 -13.11 18.37
CA PRO A 331 14.24 -11.97 19.30
C PRO A 331 13.91 -10.62 18.66
N GLU A 332 14.32 -10.40 17.40
CA GLU A 332 14.04 -9.19 16.63
C GLU A 332 12.53 -8.93 16.54
N TYR A 333 11.71 -9.99 16.51
CA TYR A 333 10.28 -9.94 16.28
C TYR A 333 9.41 -10.22 17.51
N ASN A 334 9.93 -10.95 18.50
CA ASN A 334 9.17 -11.41 19.66
C ASN A 334 9.49 -10.66 20.98
N THR A 335 10.19 -9.53 20.89
CA THR A 335 10.53 -8.69 22.06
C THR A 335 9.77 -7.37 21.99
N ILE A 336 9.14 -6.97 23.10
CA ILE A 336 8.55 -5.62 23.27
C ILE A 336 9.59 -4.79 24.01
N GLU A 337 10.10 -3.74 23.37
CA GLU A 337 11.18 -2.94 23.94
C GLU A 337 10.68 -2.02 25.06
N PRO A 338 11.49 -1.74 26.11
CA PRO A 338 11.09 -0.86 27.21
C PRO A 338 10.78 0.58 26.79
N ASN A 339 11.30 1.05 25.66
CA ASN A 339 11.04 2.38 25.12
C ASN A 339 9.76 2.45 24.27
N GLU A 340 9.04 1.34 24.08
CA GLU A 340 7.76 1.34 23.38
C GLU A 340 6.62 1.78 24.31
N PRO A 341 5.72 2.70 23.88
CA PRO A 341 4.57 3.10 24.71
C PRO A 341 3.62 1.96 25.13
N PHE A 342 3.68 0.82 24.42
CA PHE A 342 2.91 -0.36 24.79
C PHE A 342 3.52 -1.09 26.00
N PHE A 343 4.83 -1.02 26.21
CA PHE A 343 5.51 -1.59 27.37
C PHE A 343 5.00 -0.96 28.67
N ASP A 344 4.92 0.36 28.73
CA ASP A 344 4.38 1.10 29.88
C ASP A 344 2.97 0.62 30.24
N ALA A 345 2.09 0.52 29.23
CA ALA A 345 0.71 0.05 29.42
C ALA A 345 0.64 -1.39 29.96
N LEU A 346 1.60 -2.26 29.61
CA LEU A 346 1.70 -3.62 30.16
C LEU A 346 2.05 -3.60 31.65
N ILE A 347 3.04 -2.78 32.04
CA ILE A 347 3.48 -2.64 33.43
C ILE A 347 2.34 -2.07 34.29
N GLU A 348 1.70 -0.99 33.84
CA GLU A 348 0.53 -0.39 34.52
C GLU A 348 -0.61 -1.40 34.72
N ASN A 349 -0.78 -2.33 33.79
CA ASN A 349 -1.77 -3.40 33.87
C ASN A 349 -1.28 -4.64 34.65
N GLY A 350 -0.12 -4.59 35.32
CA GLY A 350 0.42 -5.70 36.10
C GLY A 350 0.90 -6.88 35.25
N VAL A 351 1.41 -6.60 34.05
CA VAL A 351 2.04 -7.59 33.17
C VAL A 351 3.56 -7.42 33.20
N SER A 352 4.20 -8.19 34.08
CA SER A 352 5.64 -8.40 34.07
C SER A 352 6.02 -9.71 33.34
N LYS A 353 7.30 -9.86 32.99
CA LYS A 353 7.88 -11.07 32.36
C LYS A 353 7.31 -11.42 30.98
N THR A 354 7.22 -10.44 30.09
CA THR A 354 6.72 -10.60 28.70
C THR A 354 7.52 -11.61 27.87
N LYS A 355 8.80 -11.85 28.19
CA LYS A 355 9.68 -12.81 27.49
C LYS A 355 9.11 -14.24 27.42
N GLN A 356 8.24 -14.63 28.36
CA GLN A 356 7.61 -15.97 28.38
C GLN A 356 6.45 -16.14 27.39
N TYR A 357 6.07 -15.08 26.66
CA TYR A 357 4.87 -15.04 25.82
C TYR A 357 5.18 -14.59 24.38
N PRO A 358 6.07 -15.29 23.65
CA PRO A 358 6.57 -14.84 22.35
C PRO A 358 5.46 -14.63 21.31
N TRP A 359 4.44 -15.49 21.29
CA TRP A 359 3.26 -15.33 20.41
C TRP A 359 2.50 -14.02 20.62
N LEU A 360 2.34 -13.60 21.88
CA LEU A 360 1.70 -12.33 22.19
C LEU A 360 2.62 -11.17 21.84
N ASN A 361 3.92 -11.30 22.11
CA ASN A 361 4.88 -10.26 21.76
C ASN A 361 4.92 -10.02 20.24
N VAL A 362 4.94 -11.08 19.41
CA VAL A 362 4.87 -10.92 17.95
C VAL A 362 3.60 -10.18 17.52
N LEU A 363 2.43 -10.52 18.07
CA LEU A 363 1.17 -9.85 17.75
C LEU A 363 1.20 -8.35 18.09
N PHE A 364 1.80 -8.00 19.23
CA PHE A 364 1.72 -6.65 19.79
C PHE A 364 2.94 -5.76 19.51
N LYS A 365 4.05 -6.31 19.00
CA LYS A 365 5.27 -5.54 18.73
C LYS A 365 5.01 -4.43 17.71
N ARG A 366 5.30 -3.19 18.10
CA ARG A 366 5.05 -2.03 17.27
C ARG A 366 5.85 -2.11 15.97
N GLY A 367 5.20 -1.78 14.85
CA GLY A 367 5.84 -1.71 13.53
C GLY A 367 5.87 -3.03 12.76
N GLN A 368 5.49 -4.15 13.39
CA GLN A 368 5.38 -5.44 12.71
C GLN A 368 4.09 -5.60 11.91
N PHE A 369 3.00 -5.00 12.42
CA PHE A 369 1.70 -5.00 11.77
C PHE A 369 1.07 -3.61 11.81
N SER A 370 0.25 -3.30 10.82
CA SER A 370 -0.37 -1.97 10.72
C SER A 370 -1.25 -1.64 11.94
N PHE A 371 -1.93 -2.65 12.49
CA PHE A 371 -2.87 -2.47 13.61
C PHE A 371 -2.19 -2.28 14.97
N THR A 372 -0.86 -2.40 15.09
CA THR A 372 -0.14 -2.10 16.34
C THR A 372 0.00 -0.60 16.61
N TYR A 373 -0.22 0.25 15.60
CA TYR A 373 -0.20 1.70 15.77
C TYR A 373 -1.55 2.22 16.28
N PHE A 374 -1.55 2.97 17.39
CA PHE A 374 -2.79 3.46 18.02
C PHE A 374 -3.68 4.30 17.08
N PHE A 375 -3.08 5.01 16.12
CA PHE A 375 -3.77 5.89 15.18
C PHE A 375 -4.31 5.17 13.93
N ILE A 376 -4.07 3.87 13.79
CA ILE A 376 -4.65 3.08 12.69
C ILE A 376 -6.01 2.52 13.13
N PRO A 377 -7.12 2.76 12.39
CA PRO A 377 -8.45 2.31 12.80
C PRO A 377 -8.59 0.81 13.05
N ALA A 378 -7.70 -0.01 12.48
CA ALA A 378 -7.66 -1.45 12.67
C ALA A 378 -7.19 -1.86 14.08
N SER A 379 -6.48 -1.00 14.82
CA SER A 379 -5.97 -1.28 16.17
C SER A 379 -7.08 -1.67 17.15
N LYS A 380 -8.27 -1.05 17.01
CA LYS A 380 -9.44 -1.39 17.81
C LYS A 380 -9.90 -2.84 17.63
N GLY A 381 -9.55 -3.49 16.53
CA GLY A 381 -9.92 -4.86 16.23
C GLY A 381 -9.30 -5.87 17.20
N ILE A 382 -8.17 -5.51 17.83
CA ILE A 382 -7.52 -6.31 18.88
C ILE A 382 -8.49 -6.55 20.05
N PHE A 383 -9.14 -5.49 20.54
CA PHE A 383 -10.01 -5.53 21.74
C PHE A 383 -11.51 -5.43 21.41
N CYS A 384 -11.87 -5.17 20.16
CA CYS A 384 -13.24 -5.10 19.67
C CYS A 384 -13.35 -5.77 18.30
N PRO A 385 -13.18 -7.11 18.22
CA PRO A 385 -13.19 -7.84 16.95
C PRO A 385 -14.55 -7.75 16.26
N ASP A 386 -14.55 -7.67 14.92
CA ASP A 386 -15.78 -7.66 14.12
C ASP A 386 -16.58 -8.97 14.36
N GLN A 387 -17.85 -8.80 14.72
CA GLN A 387 -18.81 -9.88 14.98
C GLN A 387 -19.78 -10.12 13.82
N SER A 388 -19.61 -9.41 12.69
CA SER A 388 -20.38 -9.64 11.48
C SER A 388 -20.35 -11.11 11.06
N ARG A 389 -21.42 -11.59 10.41
CA ARG A 389 -21.48 -12.98 9.91
C ARG A 389 -20.29 -13.31 9.00
N SER A 390 -19.88 -12.34 8.18
CA SER A 390 -18.70 -12.45 7.32
C SER A 390 -17.40 -12.60 8.10
N ALA A 391 -17.19 -11.80 9.16
CA ALA A 391 -15.98 -11.89 9.97
C ALA A 391 -15.93 -13.18 10.77
N ARG A 392 -17.05 -13.63 11.34
CA ARG A 392 -17.15 -14.93 12.02
C ARG A 392 -16.84 -16.10 11.09
N LYS A 393 -17.36 -16.09 9.87
CA LYS A 393 -17.05 -17.12 8.85
C LYS A 393 -15.55 -17.11 8.49
N LEU A 394 -14.96 -15.93 8.34
CA LEU A 394 -13.54 -15.79 8.04
C LEU A 394 -12.66 -16.28 9.21
N ARG A 395 -13.01 -15.93 10.45
CA ARG A 395 -12.36 -16.42 11.67
C ARG A 395 -12.33 -17.94 11.74
N ALA A 396 -13.48 -18.59 11.53
CA ALA A 396 -13.56 -20.04 11.53
C ALA A 396 -12.64 -20.67 10.45
N LYS A 397 -12.59 -20.07 9.25
CA LYS A 397 -11.69 -20.50 8.18
C LYS A 397 -10.22 -20.33 8.58
N ASN A 398 -9.87 -19.17 9.16
CA ASN A 398 -8.50 -18.87 9.61
C ASN A 398 -8.06 -19.85 10.70
N LEU A 399 -8.90 -20.11 11.70
CA LEU A 399 -8.59 -21.04 12.79
C LEU A 399 -8.35 -22.46 12.29
N LYS A 400 -9.18 -22.95 11.35
CA LYS A 400 -8.96 -24.28 10.74
C LYS A 400 -7.62 -24.34 10.02
N MET A 401 -7.32 -23.35 9.19
CA MET A 401 -6.06 -23.29 8.45
C MET A 401 -4.85 -23.18 9.40
N VAL A 402 -4.92 -22.31 10.40
CA VAL A 402 -3.86 -22.13 11.39
C VAL A 402 -3.57 -23.43 12.14
N LEU A 403 -4.59 -24.20 12.52
CA LEU A 403 -4.40 -25.50 13.16
C LEU A 403 -3.69 -26.50 12.24
N GLU A 404 -3.92 -26.44 10.92
CA GLU A 404 -3.21 -27.27 9.95
C GLU A 404 -1.73 -26.86 9.87
N GLU A 405 -1.44 -25.56 9.73
CA GLU A 405 -0.06 -25.04 9.66
C GLU A 405 0.73 -25.28 10.95
N LEU A 406 0.09 -25.18 12.12
CA LEU A 406 0.75 -25.48 13.41
C LEU A 406 1.03 -26.99 13.60
N ARG A 407 0.26 -27.87 12.97
CA ARG A 407 0.46 -29.34 13.06
C ARG A 407 1.49 -29.84 12.07
N ARG A 408 1.63 -29.17 10.92
CA ARG A 408 2.52 -29.54 9.83
C ARG A 408 3.21 -28.26 9.33
N PRO A 409 4.17 -27.73 10.11
CA PRO A 409 4.91 -26.54 9.68
C PRO A 409 5.68 -26.86 8.40
N ASP A 410 5.69 -25.89 7.48
CA ASP A 410 6.46 -25.93 6.24
C ASP A 410 7.87 -25.40 6.54
N GLU A 411 8.81 -26.32 6.73
CA GLU A 411 10.18 -25.96 7.11
C GLU A 411 10.94 -25.24 6.00
N ASP A 412 10.56 -25.42 4.73
CA ASP A 412 11.22 -24.79 3.59
C ASP A 412 10.83 -23.32 3.43
N PHE A 413 9.69 -22.92 4.01
CA PHE A 413 9.25 -21.53 3.99
C PHE A 413 9.93 -20.73 5.10
N LYS A 414 11.05 -20.06 4.78
CA LYS A 414 11.85 -19.29 5.74
C LYS A 414 11.54 -17.79 5.83
N ALA A 415 10.55 -17.28 5.11
CA ALA A 415 10.29 -15.84 5.10
C ALA A 415 9.91 -15.31 6.49
N THR A 416 10.44 -14.15 6.82
CA THR A 416 10.15 -13.39 8.05
C THR A 416 9.60 -12.01 7.76
N ARG A 417 9.57 -11.56 6.49
CA ARG A 417 8.87 -10.35 6.05
C ARG A 417 7.98 -10.61 4.85
N TYR A 418 6.96 -9.78 4.70
CA TYR A 418 6.14 -9.72 3.49
C TYR A 418 5.81 -8.27 3.15
N PHE A 419 5.51 -8.01 1.88
CA PHE A 419 5.18 -6.69 1.38
C PHE A 419 4.05 -6.75 0.34
N SER A 420 3.20 -5.72 0.35
CA SER A 420 2.06 -5.58 -0.55
C SER A 420 2.17 -4.30 -1.37
N ARG A 421 2.78 -4.39 -2.57
CA ARG A 421 2.84 -3.25 -3.51
C ARG A 421 1.46 -2.70 -3.83
N ALA A 422 0.47 -3.57 -3.99
CA ALA A 422 -0.90 -3.18 -4.33
C ALA A 422 -1.58 -2.31 -3.25
N SER A 423 -1.13 -2.40 -2.00
CA SER A 423 -1.65 -1.62 -0.87
C SER A 423 -0.96 -0.27 -0.71
N MET A 424 0.18 -0.06 -1.37
CA MET A 424 0.97 1.18 -1.28
C MET A 424 0.41 2.28 -2.18
N LEU A 425 0.50 3.53 -1.72
CA LEU A 425 0.17 4.69 -2.55
C LEU A 425 1.10 4.73 -3.76
N GLY A 426 0.53 4.85 -4.96
CA GLY A 426 1.30 4.82 -6.22
C GLY A 426 1.94 3.45 -6.53
N ARG A 427 1.70 2.42 -5.71
CA ARG A 427 2.40 1.13 -5.78
C ARG A 427 3.92 1.26 -5.70
N ILE A 428 4.39 2.24 -4.93
CA ILE A 428 5.81 2.35 -4.60
C ILE A 428 6.29 1.07 -3.94
N ASP A 429 7.51 0.67 -4.27
CA ASP A 429 8.15 -0.48 -3.66
C ASP A 429 9.03 -0.01 -2.50
N MET A 430 8.55 -0.17 -1.27
CA MET A 430 9.34 0.14 -0.07
C MET A 430 10.27 -1.00 0.31
N SER A 431 10.13 -2.18 -0.30
CA SER A 431 11.03 -3.31 -0.03
C SER A 431 12.44 -3.06 -0.55
N SER A 432 12.62 -2.12 -1.47
CA SER A 432 13.94 -1.65 -1.91
C SER A 432 14.74 -0.92 -0.83
N LEU A 433 14.14 -0.66 0.34
CA LEU A 433 14.82 -0.09 1.51
C LEU A 433 15.23 -1.18 2.53
N TRP A 434 14.99 -2.46 2.22
CA TRP A 434 15.32 -3.60 3.08
C TRP A 434 16.57 -4.28 2.54
N ASP A 435 17.71 -3.61 2.63
CA ASP A 435 18.98 -4.08 2.06
C ASP A 435 19.42 -5.43 2.65
N GLU A 436 18.99 -5.71 3.89
CA GLU A 436 19.25 -6.94 4.64
C GLU A 436 18.30 -8.11 4.30
N TYR A 437 17.37 -7.91 3.37
CA TYR A 437 16.41 -8.92 2.92
C TYR A 437 16.51 -9.20 1.42
N GLU A 438 16.18 -10.44 1.05
CA GLU A 438 15.98 -10.87 -0.32
C GLU A 438 14.58 -11.42 -0.53
N SER A 439 14.03 -11.23 -1.72
CA SER A 439 12.70 -11.76 -2.01
C SER A 439 12.76 -13.25 -2.34
N MET A 440 11.86 -14.01 -1.74
CA MET A 440 11.64 -15.40 -2.14
C MET A 440 11.17 -15.47 -3.60
N PRO A 441 11.54 -16.55 -4.32
CA PRO A 441 10.97 -16.87 -5.62
C PRO A 441 9.44 -16.93 -5.59
N GLU A 442 8.82 -16.57 -6.72
CA GLU A 442 7.37 -16.68 -6.88
C GLU A 442 6.95 -18.15 -6.83
N ARG A 443 5.74 -18.41 -6.31
CA ARG A 443 5.21 -19.77 -6.15
C ARG A 443 3.82 -19.89 -6.74
N THR A 444 3.51 -21.07 -7.25
CA THR A 444 2.16 -21.36 -7.74
C THR A 444 1.14 -21.40 -6.59
N GLY A 445 -0.12 -21.18 -6.93
CA GLY A 445 -1.23 -21.55 -6.06
C GLY A 445 -1.56 -23.04 -6.18
N PRO A 446 -2.70 -23.47 -5.60
CA PRO A 446 -3.13 -24.87 -5.67
C PRO A 446 -3.34 -25.36 -7.10
N LEU A 447 -3.09 -26.66 -7.30
CA LEU A 447 -3.35 -27.36 -8.55
C LEU A 447 -4.82 -27.23 -8.96
N ILE A 448 -5.06 -26.99 -10.24
CA ILE A 448 -6.39 -27.04 -10.84
C ILE A 448 -6.58 -28.44 -11.40
N HIS A 449 -7.53 -29.21 -10.86
CA HIS A 449 -7.74 -30.59 -11.31
C HIS A 449 -8.45 -30.69 -12.66
N ASP A 450 -9.43 -29.83 -12.95
CA ASP A 450 -10.12 -29.80 -14.24
C ASP A 450 -9.49 -28.76 -15.18
N THR A 451 -8.54 -29.24 -16.01
CA THR A 451 -7.77 -28.41 -16.94
C THR A 451 -8.14 -28.63 -18.40
N LYS A 452 -9.09 -29.51 -18.73
CA LYS A 452 -9.43 -29.83 -20.14
C LYS A 452 -9.71 -28.58 -20.97
N ARG A 453 -10.46 -27.64 -20.40
CA ARG A 453 -10.76 -26.35 -21.03
C ARG A 453 -9.51 -25.48 -21.17
N LEU A 454 -8.66 -25.41 -20.15
CA LEU A 454 -7.44 -24.60 -20.17
C LEU A 454 -6.45 -25.16 -21.20
N ASN A 455 -6.27 -26.48 -21.26
CA ASN A 455 -5.46 -27.16 -22.27
C ASN A 455 -5.98 -26.88 -23.67
N THR A 456 -7.30 -26.91 -23.88
CA THR A 456 -7.91 -26.55 -25.17
C THR A 456 -7.63 -25.09 -25.53
N LEU A 457 -7.73 -24.16 -24.57
CA LEU A 457 -7.44 -22.74 -24.81
C LEU A 457 -5.96 -22.51 -25.12
N LEU A 458 -5.05 -23.19 -24.41
CA LEU A 458 -3.61 -23.14 -24.64
C LEU A 458 -3.26 -23.64 -26.04
N LYS A 459 -3.76 -24.82 -26.43
CA LYS A 459 -3.56 -25.40 -27.78
C LYS A 459 -4.08 -24.49 -28.89
N ARG A 460 -5.21 -23.80 -28.66
CA ARG A 460 -5.80 -22.84 -29.61
C ARG A 460 -5.16 -21.45 -29.56
N LYS A 461 -4.13 -21.23 -28.74
CA LYS A 461 -3.49 -19.90 -28.51
C LYS A 461 -4.49 -18.81 -28.11
N ASN A 462 -5.53 -19.19 -27.37
CA ASN A 462 -6.56 -18.30 -26.84
C ASN A 462 -6.26 -17.82 -25.42
N LEU A 463 -5.05 -18.08 -24.92
CA LEU A 463 -4.55 -17.59 -23.64
C LEU A 463 -3.53 -16.49 -23.90
N ASP A 464 -3.71 -15.34 -23.26
CA ASP A 464 -2.77 -14.23 -23.35
C ASP A 464 -1.60 -14.50 -22.41
N PHE A 465 -0.42 -14.76 -22.94
CA PHE A 465 0.81 -14.89 -22.14
C PHE A 465 1.15 -13.55 -21.48
N LEU A 466 1.47 -13.57 -20.20
CA LEU A 466 1.84 -12.37 -19.44
C LEU A 466 3.35 -12.32 -19.21
N TYR A 467 3.89 -13.32 -18.51
CA TYR A 467 5.29 -13.45 -18.13
C TYR A 467 5.60 -14.89 -17.71
N GLU A 468 6.87 -15.18 -17.48
CA GLU A 468 7.34 -16.43 -16.87
C GLU A 468 8.01 -16.16 -15.52
N PHE A 469 7.99 -17.16 -14.64
CA PHE A 469 8.80 -17.15 -13.42
C PHE A 469 9.40 -18.54 -13.16
N LYS A 470 10.40 -18.58 -12.28
CA LYS A 470 10.94 -19.82 -11.72
C LYS A 470 10.57 -19.91 -10.25
N ASP A 471 10.19 -21.10 -9.81
CA ASP A 471 9.99 -21.35 -8.39
C ASP A 471 11.31 -21.59 -7.65
N VAL A 472 11.22 -21.98 -6.38
CA VAL A 472 12.37 -22.25 -5.50
C VAL A 472 13.21 -23.43 -6.01
N GLU A 473 12.59 -24.40 -6.70
CA GLU A 473 13.28 -25.55 -7.28
C GLU A 473 13.89 -25.25 -8.66
N GLY A 474 13.67 -24.03 -9.18
CA GLY A 474 14.11 -23.62 -10.50
C GLY A 474 13.19 -24.08 -11.63
N ASP A 475 12.06 -24.72 -11.32
CA ASP A 475 11.08 -25.15 -12.31
C ASP A 475 10.40 -23.92 -12.94
N SER A 476 10.23 -23.97 -14.26
CA SER A 476 9.72 -22.85 -15.06
C SER A 476 8.20 -22.90 -15.21
N TYR A 477 7.57 -21.76 -14.98
CA TYR A 477 6.13 -21.58 -15.08
C TYR A 477 5.77 -20.39 -15.96
N ASP A 478 4.73 -20.58 -16.76
CA ASP A 478 4.20 -19.56 -17.64
C ASP A 478 2.88 -19.02 -17.08
N VAL A 479 2.74 -17.70 -17.02
CA VAL A 479 1.53 -17.03 -16.53
C VAL A 479 0.66 -16.59 -17.68
N TYR A 480 -0.59 -17.03 -17.66
CA TYR A 480 -1.56 -16.81 -18.71
C TYR A 480 -2.82 -16.13 -18.21
N LYS A 481 -3.39 -15.24 -19.04
CA LYS A 481 -4.67 -14.60 -18.80
C LYS A 481 -5.72 -15.09 -19.80
N TYR A 482 -6.93 -15.31 -19.29
CA TYR A 482 -8.12 -15.50 -20.12
C TYR A 482 -9.28 -14.72 -19.52
N LYS A 483 -9.77 -13.73 -20.27
CA LYS A 483 -10.76 -12.77 -19.80
C LYS A 483 -10.25 -12.07 -18.51
N ASN A 484 -10.92 -12.28 -17.38
CA ASN A 484 -10.58 -11.67 -16.09
C ASN A 484 -9.90 -12.65 -15.12
N LYS A 485 -9.47 -13.83 -15.59
CA LYS A 485 -8.81 -14.84 -14.76
C LYS A 485 -7.38 -15.04 -15.24
N VAL A 486 -6.48 -15.25 -14.29
CA VAL A 486 -5.07 -15.54 -14.51
C VAL A 486 -4.79 -16.94 -13.99
N TYR A 487 -3.95 -17.67 -14.71
CA TYR A 487 -3.58 -19.05 -14.44
C TYR A 487 -2.08 -19.19 -14.60
N VAL A 488 -1.51 -20.17 -13.91
CA VAL A 488 -0.11 -20.54 -14.06
C VAL A 488 -0.05 -21.93 -14.70
N HIS A 489 0.82 -22.12 -15.67
CA HIS A 489 1.04 -23.40 -16.36
C HIS A 489 2.46 -23.87 -16.09
N SER A 490 2.62 -25.10 -15.60
CA SER A 490 3.92 -25.75 -15.48
C SER A 490 4.30 -26.35 -16.82
N VAL A 491 5.40 -25.86 -17.39
CA VAL A 491 5.89 -26.32 -18.70
C VAL A 491 6.34 -27.79 -18.63
N LYS A 492 6.95 -28.17 -17.51
CA LYS A 492 7.50 -29.51 -17.26
C LYS A 492 6.40 -30.55 -17.00
N GLN A 493 5.40 -30.19 -16.19
CA GLN A 493 4.36 -31.14 -15.75
C GLN A 493 3.08 -31.11 -16.60
N ASP A 494 2.95 -30.16 -17.52
CA ASP A 494 1.73 -29.85 -18.28
C ASP A 494 0.48 -29.71 -17.40
N LYS A 495 0.63 -29.03 -16.26
CA LYS A 495 -0.41 -28.82 -15.26
C LYS A 495 -0.72 -27.34 -15.07
N PHE A 496 -1.96 -27.03 -14.73
CA PHE A 496 -2.40 -25.68 -14.40
C PHE A 496 -2.60 -25.49 -12.91
N TYR A 497 -2.20 -24.32 -12.43
CA TYR A 497 -2.28 -23.90 -11.04
C TYR A 497 -3.04 -22.58 -10.94
N LYS A 498 -3.57 -22.31 -9.75
CA LYS A 498 -4.10 -20.98 -9.43
C LYS A 498 -2.96 -19.98 -9.44
N TYR A 499 -3.22 -18.80 -10.00
CA TYR A 499 -2.29 -17.69 -9.96
C TYR A 499 -2.29 -17.03 -8.59
N ARG A 500 -1.10 -16.83 -8.03
CA ARG A 500 -0.86 -16.03 -6.83
C ARG A 500 -0.27 -14.72 -7.27
N ASN A 501 -0.95 -13.62 -7.00
CA ASN A 501 -0.50 -12.32 -7.49
C ASN A 501 0.65 -11.80 -6.62
N PRO A 502 1.90 -11.71 -7.14
CA PRO A 502 3.07 -11.30 -6.35
C PRO A 502 2.98 -9.83 -5.90
N HIS A 503 2.11 -9.02 -6.50
CA HIS A 503 1.89 -7.64 -6.07
C HIS A 503 1.00 -7.53 -4.83
N TYR A 504 0.27 -8.59 -4.46
CA TYR A 504 -0.50 -8.63 -3.22
C TYR A 504 0.35 -9.02 -2.03
N PHE A 505 1.15 -10.07 -2.17
CA PHE A 505 2.11 -10.49 -1.17
C PHE A 505 3.38 -10.98 -1.87
N LYS A 506 4.48 -10.30 -1.59
CA LYS A 506 5.83 -10.76 -1.86
C LYS A 506 6.49 -11.09 -0.53
N TYR A 507 7.17 -12.22 -0.43
CA TYR A 507 7.76 -12.72 0.81
C TYR A 507 9.28 -12.55 0.77
N PHE A 508 9.88 -12.33 1.93
CA PHE A 508 11.29 -11.99 2.04
C PHE A 508 11.95 -12.78 3.17
N VAL A 509 13.15 -13.26 2.87
CA VAL A 509 14.06 -13.94 3.78
C VAL A 509 15.20 -12.97 4.09
N LYS A 510 15.71 -13.00 5.32
CA LYS A 510 16.89 -12.21 5.68
C LYS A 510 18.09 -12.84 4.97
N LYS A 511 18.91 -12.03 4.29
CA LYS A 511 20.11 -12.55 3.64
C LYS A 511 20.95 -13.25 4.70
N SER A 512 21.26 -14.53 4.48
CA SER A 512 22.10 -15.30 5.40
C SER A 512 23.55 -14.85 5.24
N ASP A 513 23.87 -13.73 5.87
CA ASP A 513 25.21 -13.29 6.27
C ASP A 513 25.04 -12.45 7.56
N TYR A 514 24.64 -13.15 8.63
CA TYR A 514 24.95 -12.92 10.06
C TYR A 514 24.59 -14.15 10.87
#